data_AF-A0A962Z3W4-F1
#
_entry.id   AF-A0A962Z3W4-F1
#
_cell.length_a   1.000
_cell.length_b   1.000
_cell.length_c   1.000
_cell.angle_alpha   90.00
_cell.angle_beta   90.00
_cell.angle_gamma   90.00
#
_symmetry.space_group_name_H-M   'P 1'
#
loop_
_entity.id
_entity.type
_entity.pdbx_description
1 polymer ?
#
loop_
_entity_poly.entity_id
_entity_poly.type
_entity_poly.pdbx_seq_one_letter_code
_entity_poly.pdbx_strand_id
1 'polypeptide(L)'
;MNLRRFTATLAARNREFLRDRMALSWNILLPVLIVMGFAFAFTSDNQDLFKVGVKGEPAGALAFLAVEHISFIPIDDLADAIPKVERHQLDMLLDLERQRYWINRTSANGYILERLLTATGGSLSKQTVSGKEIRYVDWLIPGVLGMNVMFSSLFGVGYVIVRYRKNGVLKRLKATPLTPFEFLSAQVVSRLWLIVMVTSLVYAGTNLFVGFRMHGSYLTLLLVLTLGTLSMISLGLIIAARMANEEAA
;
A
#
# COMPACT_ATOMS: atom_id res chain seq x y z
N MET A 1 22.54 11.02 29.64
CA MET A 1 21.23 11.43 29.06
C MET A 1 20.30 11.75 30.22
N ASN A 2 19.85 13.00 30.36
CA ASN A 2 18.92 13.40 31.41
C ASN A 2 17.47 13.26 30.90
N LEU A 3 16.74 12.30 31.46
CA LEU A 3 15.39 11.92 30.99
C LEU A 3 14.38 13.09 31.04
N ARG A 4 14.54 14.03 31.98
CA ARG A 4 13.67 15.22 32.06
C ARG A 4 13.90 16.18 30.89
N ARG A 5 15.15 16.35 30.46
CA ARG A 5 15.49 17.21 29.30
C ARG A 5 14.97 16.58 28.01
N PHE A 6 15.23 15.28 27.83
CA PHE A 6 14.74 14.52 26.69
C PHE A 6 13.21 14.58 26.55
N THR A 7 12.48 14.28 27.63
CA THR A 7 11.01 14.30 27.62
C THR A 7 10.45 15.71 27.39
N ALA A 8 11.09 16.76 27.92
CA ALA A 8 10.70 18.13 27.65
C ALA A 8 10.87 18.50 26.16
N THR A 9 11.99 18.12 25.54
CA THR A 9 12.21 18.33 24.10
C THR A 9 11.23 17.53 23.25
N LEU A 10 10.96 16.27 23.62
CA LEU A 10 9.98 15.41 22.97
C LEU A 10 8.57 16.03 23.02
N ALA A 11 8.15 16.51 24.20
CA ALA A 11 6.85 17.15 24.39
C ALA A 11 6.74 18.47 23.63
N ALA A 12 7.80 19.28 23.61
CA ALA A 12 7.83 20.52 22.83
C ALA A 12 7.65 20.23 21.33
N ARG A 13 8.32 19.19 20.82
CA ARG A 13 8.23 18.81 19.41
C ARG A 13 6.85 18.29 19.02
N ASN A 14 6.25 17.44 19.86
CA ASN A 14 4.88 16.96 19.64
C ASN A 14 3.87 18.12 19.66
N ARG A 15 4.01 19.09 20.57
CA ARG A 15 3.13 20.27 20.61
C ARG A 15 3.29 21.17 19.39
N GLU A 16 4.50 21.33 18.87
CA GLU A 16 4.74 22.09 17.64
C GLU A 16 3.98 21.47 16.46
N PHE A 17 4.09 20.15 16.29
CA PHE A 17 3.36 19.47 15.22
C PHE A 17 1.84 19.56 15.40
N LEU A 18 1.34 19.38 16.62
CA LEU A 18 -0.10 19.50 16.89
C LEU A 18 -0.63 20.91 16.62
N ARG A 19 0.23 21.93 16.68
CA ARG A 19 -0.10 23.32 16.33
C ARG A 19 0.01 23.60 14.84
N ASP A 20 0.80 22.81 14.11
CA ASP A 20 0.88 22.84 12.65
C ASP A 20 -0.33 22.14 12.02
N ARG A 21 -1.45 22.86 12.01
CA ARG A 21 -2.73 22.36 11.47
C ARG A 21 -2.64 21.97 10.00
N MET A 22 -1.78 22.63 9.23
CA MET A 22 -1.60 22.34 7.81
C MET A 22 -0.91 20.98 7.63
N ALA A 23 0.19 20.75 8.35
CA ALA A 23 0.87 19.46 8.32
C ALA A 23 -0.05 18.34 8.82
N LEU A 24 -0.75 18.54 9.95
CA LEU A 24 -1.71 17.56 10.47
C LEU A 24 -2.79 17.20 9.45
N SER A 25 -3.44 18.21 8.87
CA SER A 25 -4.52 18.01 7.90
C SER A 25 -4.01 17.28 6.67
N TRP A 26 -2.85 17.65 6.13
CA TRP A 26 -2.27 16.98 4.97
C TRP A 26 -1.92 15.52 5.25
N ASN A 27 -1.39 15.21 6.44
CA ASN A 27 -1.00 13.85 6.80
C ASN A 27 -2.19 12.90 6.98
N ILE A 28 -3.34 13.40 7.44
CA ILE A 28 -4.53 12.58 7.72
C ILE A 28 -5.53 12.63 6.56
N LEU A 29 -5.90 13.82 6.11
CA LEU A 29 -6.98 14.04 5.15
C LEU A 29 -6.61 13.52 3.76
N LEU A 30 -5.39 13.79 3.28
CA LEU A 30 -5.00 13.44 1.92
C LEU A 30 -5.01 11.93 1.67
N PRO A 31 -4.38 11.07 2.49
CA PRO A 31 -4.42 9.62 2.24
C PRO A 31 -5.85 9.07 2.27
N VAL A 32 -6.67 9.53 3.22
CA VAL A 32 -8.06 9.11 3.33
C VAL A 32 -8.85 9.49 2.08
N LEU A 33 -8.72 10.73 1.60
CA LEU A 33 -9.36 11.20 0.38
C LEU A 33 -8.88 10.46 -0.86
N ILE A 34 -7.57 10.19 -0.99
CA ILE A 34 -7.03 9.41 -2.11
C ILE A 34 -7.61 8.01 -2.09
N VAL A 35 -7.56 7.32 -0.94
CA VAL A 35 -8.10 5.95 -0.82
C VAL A 35 -9.60 5.94 -1.15
N MET A 36 -10.39 6.88 -0.62
CA MET A 36 -11.82 6.96 -0.94
C MET A 36 -12.08 7.29 -2.41
N GLY A 37 -11.35 8.25 -2.97
CA GLY A 37 -11.50 8.68 -4.36
C GLY A 37 -11.18 7.56 -5.35
N PHE A 38 -10.07 6.85 -5.14
CA PHE A 38 -9.72 5.69 -5.95
C PHE A 38 -10.64 4.50 -5.69
N ALA A 39 -11.07 4.28 -4.46
CA ALA A 39 -12.07 3.26 -4.17
C ALA A 39 -13.36 3.51 -4.94
N PHE A 40 -13.86 4.74 -4.95
CA PHE A 40 -15.04 5.10 -5.71
C PHE A 40 -14.81 4.99 -7.23
N ALA A 41 -13.71 5.54 -7.73
CA ALA A 41 -13.43 5.61 -9.18
C ALA A 41 -13.16 4.25 -9.84
N PHE A 42 -12.54 3.32 -9.12
CA PHE A 42 -12.09 2.03 -9.68
C PHE A 42 -12.91 0.82 -9.21
N THR A 43 -14.07 1.03 -8.57
CA THR A 43 -14.97 -0.07 -8.21
C THR A 43 -15.71 -0.66 -9.42
N SER A 44 -15.77 0.05 -10.56
CA SER A 44 -16.70 -0.31 -11.66
C SER A 44 -16.12 -0.45 -13.06
N ASP A 45 -14.83 -0.20 -13.30
CA ASP A 45 -14.32 -0.09 -14.68
C ASP A 45 -13.41 -1.26 -15.06
N ASN A 46 -14.00 -2.30 -15.65
CA ASN A 46 -13.27 -3.35 -16.36
C ASN A 46 -13.95 -3.53 -17.74
N GLN A 47 -13.39 -2.88 -18.77
CA GLN A 47 -13.94 -2.86 -20.13
C GLN A 47 -13.80 -4.20 -20.87
N ASP A 48 -13.04 -5.16 -20.33
CA ASP A 48 -13.13 -6.58 -20.68
C ASP A 48 -14.00 -7.30 -19.65
N LEU A 49 -15.16 -7.81 -20.07
CA LEU A 49 -16.08 -8.52 -19.18
C LEU A 49 -15.43 -9.77 -18.55
N PHE A 50 -14.52 -10.44 -19.27
CA PHE A 50 -13.93 -11.70 -18.85
C PHE A 50 -12.45 -11.85 -19.23
N LYS A 51 -11.64 -12.36 -18.30
CA LYS A 51 -10.21 -12.67 -18.48
C LYS A 51 -9.96 -14.17 -18.30
N VAL A 52 -9.42 -14.81 -19.33
CA VAL A 52 -9.14 -16.26 -19.34
C VAL A 52 -7.66 -16.52 -19.57
N GLY A 53 -7.00 -17.18 -18.63
CA GLY A 53 -5.63 -17.68 -18.82
C GLY A 53 -5.64 -18.92 -19.70
N VAL A 54 -4.74 -19.04 -20.67
CA VAL A 54 -4.63 -20.20 -21.57
C VAL A 54 -3.20 -20.71 -21.57
N LYS A 55 -3.02 -21.99 -21.24
CA LYS A 55 -1.76 -22.72 -21.38
C LYS A 55 -1.85 -23.75 -22.50
N GLY A 56 -0.82 -23.77 -23.34
CA GLY A 56 -0.70 -24.62 -24.52
C GLY A 56 -1.14 -23.91 -25.79
N GLU A 57 -0.69 -24.41 -26.93
CA GLU A 57 -1.16 -23.92 -28.22
C GLU A 57 -2.62 -24.37 -28.46
N PRO A 58 -3.45 -23.52 -29.11
CA PRO A 58 -4.80 -23.88 -29.50
C PRO A 58 -4.76 -24.88 -30.69
N ALA A 59 -4.29 -26.10 -30.42
CA ALA A 59 -4.15 -27.16 -31.42
C ALA A 59 -5.50 -27.68 -31.95
N GLY A 60 -6.60 -27.28 -31.32
CA GLY A 60 -7.95 -27.36 -31.86
C GLY A 60 -8.69 -26.08 -31.49
N ALA A 61 -9.25 -25.39 -32.49
CA ALA A 61 -10.01 -24.17 -32.30
C ALA A 61 -11.28 -24.46 -31.48
N LEU A 62 -11.18 -24.41 -30.16
CA LEU A 62 -12.35 -24.31 -29.31
C LEU A 62 -13.10 -23.06 -29.76
N ALA A 63 -14.36 -23.20 -30.17
CA ALA A 63 -15.20 -22.05 -30.54
C ALA A 63 -15.26 -21.00 -29.40
N PHE A 64 -15.02 -21.44 -28.16
CA PHE A 64 -14.80 -20.60 -26.99
C PHE A 64 -13.71 -19.54 -27.17
N LEU A 65 -12.57 -19.89 -27.79
CA LEU A 65 -11.44 -18.98 -28.00
C LEU A 65 -11.74 -17.88 -29.04
N ALA A 66 -12.83 -18.01 -29.79
CA ALA A 66 -13.29 -17.04 -30.77
C ALA A 66 -14.41 -16.12 -30.23
N VAL A 67 -14.82 -16.29 -28.97
CA VAL A 67 -15.89 -15.47 -28.37
C VAL A 67 -15.37 -14.04 -28.16
N GLU A 68 -16.10 -13.07 -28.68
CA GLU A 68 -15.80 -11.65 -28.52
C GLU A 68 -15.95 -11.21 -27.05
N HIS A 69 -15.19 -10.18 -26.64
CA HIS A 69 -15.18 -9.61 -25.27
C HIS A 69 -14.60 -10.53 -24.18
N ILE A 70 -13.92 -11.63 -24.57
CA ILE A 70 -13.07 -12.43 -23.69
C ILE A 70 -11.61 -12.15 -24.02
N SER A 71 -10.85 -11.73 -23.00
CA SER A 71 -9.41 -11.52 -23.12
C SER A 71 -8.66 -12.81 -22.78
N PHE A 72 -8.02 -13.41 -23.78
CA PHE A 72 -7.23 -14.63 -23.62
C PHE A 72 -5.75 -14.28 -23.36
N ILE A 73 -5.27 -14.64 -22.18
CA ILE A 73 -3.93 -14.32 -21.70
C ILE A 73 -3.08 -15.59 -21.75
N PRO A 74 -1.98 -15.64 -22.53
CA PRO A 74 -1.10 -16.82 -22.56
C PRO A 74 -0.40 -17.00 -21.21
N ILE A 75 -0.31 -18.25 -20.75
CA ILE A 75 0.27 -18.64 -19.47
C ILE A 75 1.32 -19.74 -19.68
N ASP A 76 2.55 -19.47 -19.20
CA ASP A 76 3.64 -20.44 -19.25
C ASP A 76 3.58 -21.43 -18.07
N ASP A 77 3.37 -20.92 -16.84
CA ASP A 77 3.32 -21.72 -15.61
C ASP A 77 1.93 -21.71 -14.95
N LEU A 78 1.40 -22.91 -14.70
CA LEU A 78 0.13 -23.11 -14.01
C LEU A 78 0.24 -22.80 -12.51
N ALA A 79 1.40 -23.03 -11.90
CA ALA A 79 1.61 -22.81 -10.47
C ALA A 79 1.41 -21.33 -10.11
N ASP A 80 1.83 -20.42 -11.00
CA ASP A 80 1.66 -18.98 -10.84
C ASP A 80 0.26 -18.48 -11.24
N ALA A 81 -0.44 -19.20 -12.13
CA ALA A 81 -1.75 -18.79 -12.63
C ALA A 81 -2.92 -19.25 -11.74
N ILE A 82 -2.81 -20.39 -11.06
CA ILE A 82 -3.84 -20.88 -10.14
C ILE A 82 -4.17 -19.84 -9.04
N PRO A 83 -3.18 -19.22 -8.35
CA PRO A 83 -3.45 -18.15 -7.39
C PRO A 83 -4.13 -16.93 -7.99
N LYS A 84 -3.95 -16.65 -9.29
CA LYS A 84 -4.64 -15.55 -9.98
C LYS A 84 -6.13 -15.83 -10.13
N VAL A 85 -6.52 -17.08 -10.38
CA VAL A 85 -7.94 -17.52 -10.38
C VAL A 85 -8.52 -17.47 -8.98
N GLU A 86 -7.77 -17.87 -7.95
CA GLU A 86 -8.19 -17.75 -6.55
C GLU A 86 -8.48 -16.31 -6.15
N ARG A 87 -7.72 -15.35 -6.66
CA ARG A 87 -7.83 -13.92 -6.33
C ARG A 87 -8.73 -13.12 -7.27
N HIS A 88 -9.44 -13.80 -8.19
CA HIS A 88 -10.34 -13.21 -9.20
C HIS A 88 -9.60 -12.25 -10.16
N GLN A 89 -8.29 -12.44 -10.34
CA GLN A 89 -7.52 -11.73 -11.37
C GLN A 89 -7.67 -12.38 -12.74
N LEU A 90 -7.92 -13.69 -12.76
CA LEU A 90 -8.39 -14.45 -13.90
C LEU A 90 -9.75 -15.07 -13.55
N ASP A 91 -10.72 -14.97 -14.45
CA ASP A 91 -12.05 -15.53 -14.24
C ASP A 91 -12.08 -17.05 -14.51
N MET A 92 -11.18 -17.52 -15.40
CA MET A 92 -10.96 -18.93 -15.72
C MET A 92 -9.50 -19.17 -16.15
N LEU A 93 -8.99 -20.37 -15.91
CA LEU A 93 -7.71 -20.84 -16.44
C LEU A 93 -7.93 -22.13 -17.23
N LEU A 94 -7.41 -22.20 -18.45
CA LEU A 94 -7.47 -23.33 -19.36
C LEU A 94 -6.08 -23.95 -19.54
N ASP A 95 -6.00 -25.26 -19.39
CA ASP A 95 -4.85 -26.07 -19.76
C ASP A 95 -5.28 -26.99 -20.91
N LEU A 96 -4.92 -26.58 -22.13
CA LEU A 96 -5.28 -27.28 -23.36
C LEU A 96 -4.44 -28.55 -23.56
N GLU A 97 -3.23 -28.60 -22.99
CA GLU A 97 -2.36 -29.77 -23.08
C GLU A 97 -2.93 -30.94 -22.27
N ARG A 98 -3.43 -30.66 -21.06
CA ARG A 98 -3.96 -31.69 -20.14
C ARG A 98 -5.48 -31.75 -20.12
N GLN A 99 -6.16 -30.94 -20.94
CA GLN A 99 -7.62 -30.86 -21.04
C GLN A 99 -8.28 -30.59 -19.67
N ARG A 100 -7.75 -29.61 -18.93
CA ARG A 100 -8.26 -29.20 -17.60
C ARG A 100 -8.58 -27.72 -17.58
N TYR A 101 -9.50 -27.33 -16.70
CA TYR A 101 -9.76 -25.92 -16.43
C TYR A 101 -9.97 -25.64 -14.95
N TRP A 102 -9.62 -24.44 -14.50
CA TRP A 102 -9.84 -23.98 -13.14
C TRP A 102 -10.81 -22.80 -13.13
N ILE A 103 -11.78 -22.88 -12.22
CA ILE A 103 -12.65 -21.75 -11.87
C ILE A 103 -12.69 -21.55 -10.36
N ASN A 104 -12.94 -20.32 -9.95
CA ASN A 104 -13.20 -20.02 -8.55
C ASN A 104 -14.68 -20.24 -8.22
N ARG A 105 -14.98 -21.03 -7.19
CA ARG A 105 -16.36 -21.35 -6.78
C ARG A 105 -17.19 -20.13 -6.42
N THR A 106 -16.56 -19.04 -5.99
CA THR A 106 -17.25 -17.82 -5.56
C THR A 106 -17.32 -16.75 -6.65
N SER A 107 -16.78 -16.99 -7.85
CA SER A 107 -16.79 -16.01 -8.95
C SER A 107 -18.04 -16.19 -9.80
N ALA A 108 -18.87 -15.14 -9.88
CA ALA A 108 -20.02 -15.10 -10.78
C ALA A 108 -19.58 -15.14 -12.26
N ASN A 109 -18.48 -14.45 -12.59
CA ASN A 109 -17.90 -14.46 -13.93
C ASN A 109 -17.38 -15.85 -14.32
N GLY A 110 -16.69 -16.53 -13.40
CA GLY A 110 -16.23 -17.91 -13.61
C GLY A 110 -17.38 -18.88 -13.87
N TYR A 111 -18.53 -18.70 -13.19
CA TYR A 111 -19.75 -19.47 -13.47
C TYR A 111 -20.31 -19.20 -14.87
N ILE A 112 -20.35 -17.94 -15.33
CA ILE A 112 -20.82 -17.58 -16.68
C ILE A 112 -19.89 -18.18 -17.74
N LEU A 113 -18.57 -18.07 -17.55
CA LEU A 113 -17.58 -18.64 -18.46
C LEU A 113 -17.66 -20.17 -18.52
N GLU A 114 -17.93 -20.85 -17.41
CA GLU A 114 -18.15 -22.30 -17.40
C GLU A 114 -19.35 -22.68 -18.29
N ARG A 115 -20.44 -21.90 -18.22
CA ARG A 115 -21.62 -22.11 -19.08
C ARG A 115 -21.30 -21.87 -20.55
N LEU A 116 -20.54 -20.82 -20.86
CA LEU A 116 -20.11 -20.51 -22.23
C LEU A 116 -19.18 -21.62 -22.79
N LEU A 117 -18.20 -22.06 -22.02
CA LEU A 117 -17.27 -23.12 -22.41
C LEU A 117 -18.02 -24.42 -22.71
N THR A 118 -18.94 -24.82 -21.83
CA THR A 118 -19.76 -26.02 -22.00
C THR A 118 -20.67 -25.91 -23.23
N ALA A 119 -21.28 -24.74 -23.46
CA ALA A 119 -22.14 -24.50 -24.62
C ALA A 119 -21.38 -24.57 -25.96
N THR A 120 -20.11 -24.16 -25.97
CA THR A 120 -19.23 -24.24 -27.15
C THR A 120 -18.60 -25.63 -27.38
N GLY A 121 -18.98 -26.65 -26.59
CA GLY A 121 -18.53 -28.03 -26.78
C GLY A 121 -17.17 -28.38 -26.12
N GLY A 122 -16.67 -27.55 -25.21
CA GLY A 122 -15.44 -27.84 -24.47
C GLY A 122 -15.60 -28.98 -23.47
N SER A 123 -15.14 -30.19 -23.82
CA SER A 123 -15.07 -31.35 -22.91
C SER A 123 -13.78 -31.33 -22.07
N LEU A 124 -13.58 -30.31 -21.25
CA LEU A 124 -12.44 -30.22 -20.33
C LEU A 124 -12.82 -30.69 -18.92
N SER A 125 -11.85 -31.24 -18.18
CA SER A 125 -12.04 -31.65 -16.79
C SER A 125 -12.02 -30.45 -15.84
N LYS A 126 -13.09 -30.30 -15.04
CA LYS A 126 -13.26 -29.23 -14.07
C LYS A 126 -12.34 -29.40 -12.86
N GLN A 127 -11.60 -28.35 -12.54
CA GLN A 127 -10.92 -28.15 -11.26
C GLN A 127 -11.49 -26.89 -10.61
N THR A 128 -11.68 -26.92 -9.30
CA THR A 128 -12.23 -25.76 -8.59
C THR A 128 -11.23 -25.27 -7.57
N VAL A 129 -11.03 -23.96 -7.56
CA VAL A 129 -10.28 -23.27 -6.52
C VAL A 129 -11.23 -22.44 -5.66
N SER A 130 -10.78 -22.08 -4.47
CA SER A 130 -11.55 -21.28 -3.53
C SER A 130 -10.69 -20.13 -3.06
N GLY A 131 -11.10 -18.91 -3.34
CA GLY A 131 -10.40 -17.71 -2.90
C GLY A 131 -11.27 -16.48 -3.04
N LYS A 132 -10.95 -15.44 -2.26
CA LYS A 132 -11.69 -14.18 -2.29
C LYS A 132 -11.02 -13.23 -3.28
N GLU A 133 -11.85 -12.41 -3.91
CA GLU A 133 -11.41 -11.30 -4.74
C GLU A 133 -10.47 -10.37 -3.95
N ILE A 134 -9.32 -10.05 -4.53
CA ILE A 134 -8.48 -8.94 -4.07
C ILE A 134 -8.90 -7.74 -4.89
N ARG A 135 -9.60 -6.80 -4.26
CA ARG A 135 -10.04 -5.59 -4.95
C ARG A 135 -8.83 -4.70 -5.22
N TYR A 136 -8.90 -3.90 -6.28
CA TYR A 136 -7.86 -2.92 -6.59
C TYR A 136 -7.51 -2.03 -5.39
N VAL A 137 -8.52 -1.65 -4.61
CA VAL A 137 -8.38 -0.84 -3.39
C VAL A 137 -7.52 -1.55 -2.33
N ASP A 138 -7.65 -2.86 -2.19
CA ASP A 138 -6.89 -3.66 -1.22
C ASP A 138 -5.38 -3.67 -1.58
N TRP A 139 -5.05 -3.52 -2.87
CA TRP A 139 -3.67 -3.40 -3.36
C TRP A 139 -3.14 -1.95 -3.29
N LEU A 140 -3.98 -0.96 -3.56
CA LEU A 140 -3.58 0.46 -3.62
C LEU A 140 -3.18 1.02 -2.25
N ILE A 141 -3.93 0.68 -1.21
CA ILE A 141 -3.79 1.27 0.14
C ILE A 141 -2.40 1.16 0.75
N PRO A 142 -1.75 -0.02 0.80
CA PRO A 142 -0.40 -0.10 1.35
C PRO A 142 0.57 0.83 0.60
N GLY A 143 0.38 1.03 -0.70
CA GLY A 143 1.12 2.01 -1.50
C GLY A 143 0.86 3.44 -1.06
N VAL A 144 -0.40 3.85 -0.90
CA VAL A 144 -0.77 5.20 -0.46
C VAL A 144 -0.28 5.49 0.96
N LEU A 145 -0.38 4.52 1.88
CA LEU A 145 0.13 4.66 3.25
C LEU A 145 1.66 4.75 3.27
N GLY A 146 2.36 3.92 2.48
CA GLY A 146 3.82 3.98 2.36
C GLY A 146 4.30 5.31 1.78
N MET A 147 3.62 5.79 0.75
CA MET A 147 3.86 7.12 0.16
C MET A 147 3.67 8.22 1.21
N ASN A 148 2.59 8.16 2.00
CA ASN A 148 2.38 9.11 3.09
C ASN A 148 3.54 9.07 4.09
N VAL A 149 3.93 7.90 4.61
CA VAL A 149 5.07 7.74 5.53
C VAL A 149 6.36 8.35 4.95
N MET A 150 6.63 8.15 3.66
CA MET A 150 7.78 8.72 2.97
C MET A 150 7.73 10.26 2.97
N PHE A 151 6.63 10.85 2.50
CA PHE A 151 6.44 12.31 2.50
C PHE A 151 6.50 12.88 3.93
N SER A 152 5.84 12.26 4.90
CA SER A 152 5.86 12.67 6.29
C SER A 152 7.26 12.62 6.88
N SER A 153 8.08 11.64 6.54
CA SER A 153 9.42 11.49 7.11
C SER A 153 10.39 12.53 6.53
N LEU A 154 10.40 12.66 5.19
CA LEU A 154 11.31 13.57 4.48
C LEU A 154 11.01 15.04 4.79
N PHE A 155 9.76 15.47 4.57
CA PHE A 155 9.36 16.85 4.83
C PHE A 155 9.21 17.14 6.32
N GLY A 156 8.87 16.16 7.15
CA GLY A 156 8.61 16.40 8.57
C GLY A 156 9.84 16.67 9.43
N VAL A 157 10.95 15.98 9.12
CA VAL A 157 12.19 16.11 9.88
C VAL A 157 13.19 16.96 9.12
N GLY A 158 13.30 16.76 7.79
CA GLY A 158 14.30 17.46 6.97
C GLY A 158 14.07 18.97 6.94
N TYR A 159 12.87 19.38 6.52
CA TYR A 159 12.49 20.78 6.45
C TYR A 159 12.59 21.48 7.81
N VAL A 160 12.14 20.84 8.90
CA VAL A 160 12.15 21.49 10.22
C VAL A 160 13.57 21.73 10.73
N ILE A 161 14.50 20.79 10.54
CA ILE A 161 15.88 21.00 10.97
C ILE A 161 16.54 22.12 10.18
N VAL A 162 16.30 22.17 8.86
CA VAL A 162 16.78 23.26 7.99
C VAL A 162 16.20 24.61 8.46
N ARG A 163 14.89 24.66 8.73
CA ARG A 163 14.19 25.84 9.27
C ARG A 163 14.76 26.29 10.60
N TYR A 164 15.00 25.36 11.53
CA TYR A 164 15.59 25.69 12.82
C TYR A 164 17.01 26.25 12.67
N ARG A 165 17.78 25.80 11.67
CA ARG A 165 19.12 26.31 11.39
C ARG A 165 19.06 27.73 10.84
N LYS A 166 18.18 27.98 9.87
CA LYS A 166 17.95 29.30 9.26
C LYS A 166 17.46 30.33 10.29
N ASN A 167 16.52 29.93 11.14
CA ASN A 167 15.94 30.82 12.17
C ASN A 167 16.82 30.97 13.43
N GLY A 168 18.04 30.40 13.44
CA GLY A 168 18.94 30.51 14.58
C GLY A 168 18.49 29.78 15.85
N VAL A 169 17.44 28.95 15.78
CA VAL A 169 16.91 28.18 16.91
C VAL A 169 17.97 27.21 17.43
N LEU A 170 18.74 26.56 16.54
CA LEU A 170 19.85 25.69 16.95
C LEU A 170 20.92 26.45 17.74
N LYS A 171 21.22 27.71 17.39
CA LYS A 171 22.21 28.52 18.11
C LYS A 171 21.74 28.81 19.54
N ARG A 172 20.45 29.10 19.72
CA ARG A 172 19.83 29.30 21.04
C ARG A 172 19.82 28.01 21.87
N LEU A 173 19.51 26.87 21.24
CA LEU A 173 19.51 25.56 21.90
C LEU A 173 20.92 25.15 22.37
N LYS A 174 21.98 25.51 21.62
CA LYS A 174 23.38 25.26 22.05
C LYS A 174 23.77 25.98 23.34
N ALA A 175 23.12 27.10 23.67
CA ALA A 175 23.36 27.82 24.93
C ALA A 175 22.66 27.16 26.14
N THR A 176 21.81 26.14 25.91
CA THR A 176 21.17 25.36 26.97
C THR A 176 21.98 24.10 27.28
N PRO A 177 21.82 23.46 28.45
CA PRO A 177 22.55 22.24 28.79
C PRO A 177 22.01 20.99 28.07
N LEU A 178 21.44 21.16 26.87
CA LEU A 178 20.89 20.11 26.02
C LEU A 178 21.99 19.55 25.11
N THR A 179 22.23 18.25 25.17
CA THR A 179 23.21 17.62 24.28
C THR A 179 22.65 17.41 22.87
N PRO A 180 23.49 17.40 21.81
CA PRO A 180 23.04 17.12 20.44
C PRO A 180 22.35 15.75 20.31
N PHE A 181 22.83 14.74 21.05
CA PHE A 181 22.23 13.40 21.04
C PHE A 181 20.83 13.40 21.66
N GLU A 182 20.63 14.09 22.79
CA GLU A 182 19.29 14.24 23.40
C GLU A 182 18.32 14.97 22.47
N PHE A 183 18.79 16.01 21.78
CA PHE A 183 17.97 16.73 20.81
C PHE A 183 17.58 15.83 19.62
N LEU A 184 18.56 15.19 18.99
CA LEU A 184 18.31 14.41 17.77
C LEU A 184 17.48 13.15 18.06
N SER A 185 17.75 12.45 19.14
CA SER A 185 16.95 11.29 19.56
C SER A 185 15.51 11.69 19.88
N ALA A 186 15.29 12.84 20.54
CA ALA A 186 13.94 13.35 20.80
C ALA A 186 13.20 13.68 19.49
N GLN A 187 13.88 14.23 18.49
CA GLN A 187 13.31 14.49 17.16
C GLN A 187 12.89 13.20 16.45
N VAL A 188 13.78 12.21 16.43
CA VAL A 188 13.50 10.90 15.80
C VAL A 188 12.35 10.20 16.49
N VAL A 189 12.36 10.10 17.82
CA VAL A 189 11.32 9.41 18.60
C VAL A 189 9.98 10.13 18.47
N SER A 190 9.97 11.47 18.55
CA SER A 190 8.75 12.27 18.35
C SER A 190 8.14 12.00 16.99
N ARG A 191 8.96 12.00 15.93
CA ARG A 191 8.47 11.79 14.56
C ARG A 191 8.01 10.36 14.34
N LEU A 192 8.79 9.38 14.81
CA LEU A 192 8.48 7.96 14.66
C LEU A 192 7.12 7.65 15.31
N TRP A 193 6.94 8.05 16.56
CA TRP A 193 5.69 7.87 17.30
C TRP A 193 4.50 8.48 16.54
N LEU A 194 4.65 9.72 16.08
CA LEU A 194 3.62 10.46 15.38
C LEU A 194 3.22 9.77 14.07
N ILE A 195 4.20 9.41 13.22
CA ILE A 195 3.91 8.78 11.92
C ILE A 195 3.26 7.41 12.14
N VAL A 196 3.80 6.60 13.06
CA VAL A 196 3.21 5.30 13.39
C VAL A 196 1.76 5.46 13.85
N MET A 197 1.48 6.42 14.74
CA MET A 197 0.14 6.67 15.25
C MET A 197 -0.82 7.17 14.17
N VAL A 198 -0.40 8.14 13.35
CA VAL A 198 -1.22 8.69 12.25
C VAL A 198 -1.49 7.63 11.19
N THR A 199 -0.47 6.92 10.71
CA THR A 199 -0.64 5.87 9.70
C THR A 199 -1.53 4.73 10.23
N SER A 200 -1.39 4.36 11.50
CA SER A 200 -2.25 3.36 12.13
C SER A 200 -3.71 3.84 12.22
N LEU A 201 -3.94 5.12 12.55
CA LEU A 201 -5.27 5.71 12.59
C LEU A 201 -5.91 5.77 11.20
N VAL A 202 -5.15 6.19 10.19
CA VAL A 202 -5.61 6.22 8.79
C VAL A 202 -5.95 4.80 8.32
N TYR A 203 -5.08 3.82 8.58
CA TYR A 203 -5.33 2.42 8.26
C TYR A 203 -6.60 1.89 8.95
N ALA A 204 -6.76 2.14 10.25
CA ALA A 204 -7.95 1.72 10.98
C ALA A 204 -9.22 2.40 10.44
N GLY A 205 -9.15 3.71 10.17
CA GLY A 205 -10.25 4.49 9.62
C GLY A 205 -10.69 3.96 8.26
N THR A 206 -9.77 3.82 7.29
CA THR A 206 -10.10 3.29 5.96
C THR A 206 -10.60 1.85 6.04
N ASN A 207 -10.06 1.03 6.95
CA ASN A 207 -10.52 -0.35 7.16
C ASN A 207 -11.97 -0.44 7.63
N LEU A 208 -12.41 0.50 8.48
CA LEU A 208 -13.81 0.54 8.94
C LEU A 208 -14.78 0.88 7.80
N PHE A 209 -14.40 1.76 6.87
CA PHE A 209 -15.26 2.16 5.76
C PHE A 209 -15.32 1.14 4.62
N VAL A 210 -14.20 0.49 4.31
CA VAL A 210 -14.08 -0.34 3.09
C VAL A 210 -13.99 -1.85 3.40
N GLY A 211 -13.76 -2.22 4.67
CA GLY A 211 -13.79 -3.60 5.15
C GLY A 211 -12.63 -4.45 4.63
N PHE A 212 -11.38 -4.03 4.85
CA PHE A 212 -10.22 -4.81 4.40
C PHE A 212 -10.02 -6.06 5.24
N ARG A 213 -9.44 -7.08 4.62
CA ARG A 213 -8.93 -8.26 5.32
C ARG A 213 -7.42 -8.25 5.31
N MET A 214 -6.84 -8.01 6.47
CA MET A 214 -5.41 -8.15 6.69
C MET A 214 -5.04 -9.62 6.60
N HIS A 215 -4.19 -9.96 5.62
CA HIS A 215 -3.62 -11.30 5.50
C HIS A 215 -2.27 -11.31 6.22
N GLY A 216 -2.15 -12.07 7.31
CA GLY A 216 -0.94 -12.17 8.13
C GLY A 216 -1.16 -11.69 9.57
N SER A 217 -0.12 -11.13 10.18
CA SER A 217 -0.13 -10.64 11.56
C SER A 217 -0.03 -9.11 11.63
N TYR A 218 -0.95 -8.49 12.37
CA TYR A 218 -0.91 -7.05 12.67
C TYR A 218 0.39 -6.62 13.35
N LEU A 219 1.01 -7.51 14.15
CA LEU A 219 2.29 -7.23 14.79
C LEU A 219 3.41 -7.09 13.76
N THR A 220 3.45 -7.98 12.75
CA THR A 220 4.43 -7.89 11.66
C THR A 220 4.24 -6.61 10.86
N LEU A 221 2.99 -6.23 10.58
CA LEU A 221 2.68 -4.97 9.90
C LEU A 221 3.18 -3.76 10.70
N LEU A 222 2.96 -3.74 12.02
CA LEU A 222 3.42 -2.67 12.90
C LEU A 222 4.95 -2.60 12.96
N LEU A 223 5.64 -3.75 13.01
CA LEU A 223 7.10 -3.81 13.00
C LEU A 223 7.68 -3.29 11.68
N VAL A 224 7.12 -3.72 10.54
CA VAL A 224 7.53 -3.24 9.21
C VAL A 224 7.29 -1.73 9.08
N LEU A 225 6.14 -1.24 9.53
CA LEU A 225 5.83 0.19 9.56
C LEU A 225 6.85 0.97 10.40
N THR A 226 7.19 0.47 11.59
CA THR A 226 8.11 1.14 12.52
C THR A 226 9.52 1.18 11.95
N LEU A 227 10.04 0.05 11.45
CA LEU A 227 11.37 -0.04 10.86
C LEU A 227 11.48 0.78 9.56
N GLY A 228 10.46 0.70 8.70
CA GLY A 228 10.39 1.49 7.47
C GLY A 228 10.37 2.99 7.76
N THR A 229 9.55 3.42 8.73
CA THR A 229 9.50 4.82 9.16
C THR A 229 10.84 5.28 9.74
N LEU A 230 11.49 4.47 10.56
CA LEU A 230 12.81 4.79 11.12
C LEU A 230 13.88 4.95 10.02
N SER A 231 13.85 4.09 9.01
CA SER A 231 14.72 4.19 7.83
C SER A 231 14.48 5.49 7.07
N MET A 232 13.22 5.82 6.78
CA MET A 232 12.86 7.06 6.08
C MET A 232 13.22 8.32 6.86
N ILE A 233 13.04 8.32 8.19
CA ILE A 233 13.49 9.43 9.06
C ILE A 233 15.02 9.58 8.97
N SER A 234 15.76 8.48 9.00
CA SER A 234 17.23 8.50 8.90
C SER A 234 17.69 9.08 7.56
N LEU A 235 17.04 8.72 6.45
CA LEU A 235 17.31 9.33 5.15
C LEU A 235 17.00 10.83 5.14
N GLY A 236 15.87 11.24 5.71
CA GLY A 236 15.50 12.66 5.84
C GLY A 236 16.53 13.47 6.63
N LEU A 237 17.08 12.88 7.70
CA LEU A 237 18.15 13.49 8.49
C LEU A 237 19.46 13.64 7.70
N ILE A 238 19.84 12.64 6.92
CA ILE A 238 21.04 12.69 6.07
C ILE A 238 20.91 13.81 5.03
N ILE A 239 19.74 13.94 4.41
CA ILE A 239 19.44 15.01 3.44
C ILE A 239 19.54 16.37 4.14
N ALA A 240 18.89 16.54 5.30
CA ALA A 240 18.92 17.78 6.08
C ALA A 240 20.32 18.22 6.52
N ALA A 241 21.19 17.25 6.79
CA ALA A 241 22.58 17.49 7.14
C ALA A 241 23.39 18.07 5.97
N ARG A 242 23.06 17.71 4.73
CA ARG A 242 23.75 18.20 3.51
C ARG A 242 23.14 19.47 2.93
N MET A 243 21.82 19.64 3.00
CA MET A 243 21.15 20.79 2.40
C MET A 243 21.37 22.01 3.27
N ALA A 244 21.81 23.14 2.68
CA ALA A 244 22.10 24.38 3.43
C ALA A 244 20.89 25.33 3.52
N ASN A 245 20.02 25.36 2.50
CA ASN A 245 18.94 26.33 2.32
C ASN A 245 17.55 25.68 2.31
N GLU A 246 16.53 26.40 2.82
CA GLU A 246 15.12 25.95 2.80
C GLU A 246 14.55 25.78 1.38
N GLU A 247 15.01 26.57 0.41
CA GLU A 247 14.52 26.49 -0.97
C GLU A 247 15.01 25.23 -1.71
N ALA A 248 16.06 24.61 -1.20
CA ALA A 248 16.64 23.41 -1.79
C ALA A 248 16.15 22.12 -1.10
N ALA A 249 15.49 22.21 0.06
CA ALA A 249 15.16 21.11 0.97
C ALA A 249 13.65 20.88 1.11
#